data_AF-A0A381ZUG4-F1
#
_entry.id   AF-A0A381ZUG4-F1
#
_cell.length_a   1.000
_cell.length_b   1.000
_cell.length_c   1.000
_cell.angle_alpha   90.00
_cell.angle_beta   90.00
_cell.angle_gamma   90.00
#
_symmetry.space_group_name_H-M   'P 1'
#
loop_
_entity.id
_entity.type
_entity.pdbx_description
1 polymer ?
#
loop_
_entity_poly.entity_id
_entity_poly.type
_entity_poly.pdbx_seq_one_letter_code
_entity_poly.pdbx_strand_id
1 'polypeptide(L)' 'MTHSMTAFGREEAQSSVGHLIWEIRSVNHRYQEISMRLPEELRAAEPTFRQSIANAV' A
#
# COMPACT_ATOMS: atom_id res chain seq x y z
N MET A 1 6.31 17.39 13.14
CA MET A 1 4.88 17.72 12.96
C MET A 1 4.35 16.91 11.79
N THR A 2 3.15 16.36 11.85
CA THR A 2 2.50 15.76 10.68
C THR A 2 2.11 16.89 9.71
N HIS A 3 2.73 16.93 8.53
CA HIS A 3 2.59 18.01 7.56
C HIS A 3 1.34 17.89 6.66
N SER A 4 0.73 16.70 6.58
CA SER A 4 -0.49 16.45 5.83
C SER A 4 -1.28 15.30 6.45
N MET A 5 -2.62 15.38 6.41
CA MET A 5 -3.54 14.30 6.84
C MET A 5 -4.05 13.45 5.67
N THR A 6 -3.72 13.84 4.43
CA THR A 6 -4.07 13.11 3.21
C THR A 6 -2.91 13.16 2.20
N ALA A 7 -2.71 12.05 1.49
CA ALA A 7 -1.66 11.90 0.50
C ALA A 7 -2.08 10.84 -0.50
N PHE A 8 -1.57 10.97 -1.71
CA PHE A 8 -1.69 9.97 -2.77
C PHE A 8 -0.30 9.74 -3.36
N GLY A 9 0.09 8.49 -3.46
CA GLY A 9 1.29 8.05 -4.16
C GLY A 9 0.92 6.94 -5.13
N ARG A 10 1.51 6.97 -6.33
CA ARG A 10 1.36 5.93 -7.34
C ARG A 10 2.72 5.62 -7.92
N GLU A 11 3.01 4.33 -7.99
CA GLU A 11 4.24 3.81 -8.57
C GLU A 11 3.90 2.69 -9.55
N GLU A 12 4.67 2.62 -10.63
CA GLU A 12 4.47 1.68 -11.72
C GLU A 12 5.77 0.95 -12.02
N ALA A 13 5.67 -0.37 -12.21
CA ALA A 13 6.81 -1.23 -12.52
C ALA A 13 6.47 -2.15 -13.68
N GLN A 14 7.28 -2.08 -14.73
CA GLN A 14 7.25 -3.04 -15.84
C GLN A 14 8.16 -4.22 -15.53
N SER A 15 7.64 -5.43 -15.77
CA SER A 15 8.37 -6.68 -15.62
C SER A 15 8.12 -7.60 -16.81
N SER A 16 8.94 -8.63 -16.96
CA SER A 16 8.76 -9.65 -18.00
C SER A 16 7.43 -10.42 -17.88
N VAL A 17 6.82 -10.42 -16.70
CA VAL A 17 5.56 -11.12 -16.41
C VAL A 17 4.33 -10.19 -16.42
N GLY A 18 4.52 -8.90 -16.69
CA GLY A 18 3.43 -7.94 -16.79
C GLY A 18 3.73 -6.58 -16.20
N HIS A 19 2.69 -5.76 -16.12
CA HIS A 19 2.74 -4.39 -15.59
C HIS A 19 2.09 -4.34 -14.20
N LEU A 20 2.83 -3.87 -13.21
CA LEU A 20 2.38 -3.75 -11.84
C LEU A 20 2.19 -2.27 -11.49
N ILE A 21 1.03 -1.94 -10.95
CA ILE A 21 0.71 -0.58 -10.50
C ILE A 21 0.37 -0.65 -9.02
N TRP A 22 1.04 0.17 -8.22
CA TRP A 22 0.75 0.35 -6.80
C TRP A 22 0.23 1.75 -6.54
N GLU A 23 -0.85 1.84 -5.78
CA GLU A 23 -1.44 3.10 -5.36
C GLU A 23 -1.60 3.09 -3.84
N ILE A 24 -1.07 4.12 -3.19
CA ILE A 24 -1.16 4.33 -1.75
C ILE A 24 -1.92 5.61 -1.50
N ARG A 25 -2.91 5.53 -0.61
CA ARG A 25 -3.73 6.65 -0.17
C ARG A 25 -3.66 6.76 1.34
N SER A 26 -3.29 7.92 1.85
CA SER A 26 -3.61 8.26 3.23
C SER A 26 -4.90 9.08 3.25
N VAL A 27 -5.79 8.69 4.15
CA VAL A 27 -7.07 9.35 4.39
C VAL A 27 -7.09 9.86 5.82
N ASN A 28 -7.88 10.90 6.09
CA ASN A 28 -8.03 11.42 7.44
C ASN A 28 -8.86 10.43 8.28
N HIS A 29 -8.17 9.48 8.89
CA HIS A 29 -8.75 8.48 9.78
C HIS A 29 -8.08 8.57 11.15
N ARG A 30 -8.86 8.36 12.21
CA ARG A 30 -8.40 8.49 13.60
C ARG A 30 -7.38 7.42 14.00
N TYR A 31 -7.37 6.29 13.30
CA TYR A 31 -6.50 5.15 13.57
C TYR A 31 -5.64 4.82 12.35
N GLN A 32 -4.44 4.30 12.60
CA GLN A 32 -3.53 3.76 11.58
C GLN A 32 -4.02 2.40 11.08
N GLU A 33 -5.18 2.40 10.44
CA GLU A 33 -5.77 1.21 9.85
C GLU A 33 -5.27 1.05 8.41
N ILE A 34 -4.59 -0.07 8.14
CA ILE A 34 -4.11 -0.41 6.79
C ILE A 34 -5.17 -1.27 6.10
N SER A 35 -5.78 -0.71 5.06
CA SER A 35 -6.68 -1.42 4.16
C SER A 35 -5.97 -1.71 2.83
N MET A 36 -5.84 -2.98 2.46
CA MET A 36 -5.20 -3.40 1.22
C MET A 36 -6.22 -4.03 0.27
N ARG A 37 -6.18 -3.59 -0.98
CA ARG A 37 -6.95 -4.16 -2.09
C ARG A 37 -5.97 -4.80 -3.05
N LEU A 38 -5.79 -6.10 -2.91
CA LEU A 38 -4.88 -6.89 -3.74
C LEU A 38 -5.68 -7.75 -4.72
N PRO A 39 -5.17 -7.98 -5.94
CA PRO A 39 -5.66 -9.04 -6.82
C PRO A 39 -5.66 -10.40 -6.12
N GLU A 40 -6.52 -11.33 -6.58
CA GLU A 40 -6.69 -12.64 -5.95
C GLU A 40 -5.36 -13.40 -5.87
N GLU A 41 -4.56 -13.31 -6.92
CA GLU A 41 -3.26 -13.94 -7.07
C GLU A 41 -2.25 -13.48 -6.02
N LEU A 42 -2.45 -12.29 -5.45
CA LEU A 42 -1.57 -11.67 -4.45
C LEU A 42 -2.15 -11.70 -3.03
N ARG A 43 -3.35 -12.25 -2.82
CA ARG A 43 -3.99 -12.32 -1.50
C ARG A 43 -3.13 -13.06 -0.48
N ALA A 44 -2.46 -14.13 -0.91
CA ALA A 44 -1.57 -14.91 -0.05
C ALA A 44 -0.37 -14.10 0.46
N ALA A 45 0.04 -13.04 -0.24
CA ALA A 45 1.14 -12.16 0.15
C ALA A 45 0.71 -10.99 1.05
N GLU A 46 -0.60 -10.78 1.28
CA GLU A 46 -1.10 -9.68 2.12
C GLU A 46 -0.44 -9.61 3.51
N PRO A 47 -0.30 -10.73 4.26
CA PRO A 47 0.32 -10.69 5.59
C PRO A 47 1.76 -10.18 5.55
N THR A 48 2.51 -10.57 4.53
CA THR A 48 3.90 -10.13 4.30
C THR A 48 3.95 -8.64 4.06
N PHE A 49 3.05 -8.10 3.22
CA PHE A 49 2.97 -6.65 2.98
C PHE A 49 2.57 -5.88 4.25
N ARG A 50 1.63 -6.40 5.05
CA ARG A 50 1.24 -5.78 6.34
C ARG A 50 2.44 -5.66 7.26
N GLN A 51 3.23 -6.73 7.38
CA GLN A 51 4.41 -6.72 8.23
C GLN A 51 5.47 -5.75 7.74
N SER A 52 5.73 -5.70 6.43
CA SER A 52 6.69 -4.77 5.84
C SER A 52 6.31 -3.31 6.09
N ILE A 53 5.03 -2.95 5.94
CA ILE A 53 4.55 -1.59 6.23
C ILE A 53 4.67 -1.26 7.72
N ALA A 54 4.29 -2.20 8.59
CA ALA A 54 4.39 -2.01 10.04
C ALA A 54 5.85 -1.81 10.52
N ASN A 55 6.83 -2.39 9.83
CA ASN A 55 8.24 -2.21 10.14
C ASN A 55 8.83 -0.89 9.60
N ALA A 56 8.15 -0.23 8.67
CA ALA A 56 8.64 0.98 7.99
C ALA A 56 8.13 2.29 8.60
N VAL A 57 7.20 2.22 9.56
CA VAL A 57 6.55 3.35 10.26
C VAL A 57 6.92 3.31 11.73
#